data_AF-A0A521Z2I9-F1
#
_entry.id   AF-A0A521Z2I9-F1
#
_cell.length_a   1.000
_cell.length_b   1.000
_cell.length_c   1.000
_cell.angle_alpha   90.00
_cell.angle_beta   90.00
_cell.angle_gamma   90.00
#
_symmetry.space_group_name_H-M   'P 1'
#
loop_
_entity.id
_entity.type
_entity.pdbx_description
1 polymer ?
#
loop_
_entity_poly.entity_id
_entity_poly.type
_entity_poly.pdbx_seq_one_letter_code
_entity_poly.pdbx_strand_id
1 'polypeptide(L)'
;MKLFGTLLIVSLLIPALPARAVTGDDEGWKAFGHALTLAQVLMGIAVRSDNPDKAFDDVLAGRDSEANRAIAGMLEEATADMPPEYRDRVASMGRDIATLARRNVGKAPAAPASVDSALQARKDLTAMGLRYYDQKDFLDAVGRDDTLAVELFVAGRGVNLGARDWRGRTALDIARDRGNRPMAELLARNLPAAR
;
A
#
# COMPACT_ATOMS: atom_id res chain seq x y z
N MET A 1 26.98 -49.65 15.33
CA MET A 1 27.33 -48.75 14.22
C MET A 1 27.32 -47.34 14.82
N LYS A 2 28.46 -46.78 15.29
CA LYS A 2 29.48 -46.00 14.53
C LYS A 2 28.80 -44.87 13.72
N LEU A 3 29.05 -43.56 13.89
CA LEU A 3 30.18 -42.80 14.44
C LEU A 3 29.75 -41.37 14.86
N PHE A 4 30.41 -40.86 15.91
CA PHE A 4 30.63 -39.44 16.19
C PHE A 4 31.46 -38.78 15.06
N GLY A 5 31.20 -37.50 14.77
CA GLY A 5 32.08 -36.64 13.97
C GLY A 5 31.76 -35.17 14.23
N THR A 6 32.44 -34.53 15.17
CA THR A 6 33.65 -33.67 14.99
C THR A 6 33.33 -32.22 14.67
N LEU A 7 33.40 -31.44 15.75
CA LEU A 7 33.75 -30.02 15.80
C LEU A 7 35.15 -29.81 15.18
N LEU A 8 35.30 -28.93 14.19
CA LEU A 8 36.59 -28.30 13.92
C LEU A 8 36.44 -26.90 13.29
N ILE A 9 36.85 -25.95 14.11
CA ILE A 9 37.11 -24.52 13.92
C ILE A 9 38.05 -24.27 12.73
N VAL A 10 37.70 -23.33 11.85
CA VAL A 10 38.71 -22.49 11.17
C VAL A 10 38.28 -21.04 11.27
N SER A 11 38.94 -20.36 12.20
CA SER A 11 39.03 -18.92 12.33
C SER A 11 39.98 -18.38 11.27
N LEU A 12 39.60 -17.32 10.54
CA LEU A 12 40.56 -16.49 9.81
C LEU A 12 40.18 -15.01 9.95
N LEU A 13 40.70 -14.41 11.02
CA LEU A 13 41.38 -13.12 11.09
C LEU A 13 40.94 -12.01 10.11
N ILE A 14 40.20 -11.01 10.62
CA ILE A 14 40.20 -9.63 10.10
C ILE A 14 40.66 -8.73 11.26
N PRO A 15 41.64 -7.83 11.04
CA PRO A 15 42.39 -7.16 12.10
C PRO A 15 41.56 -6.10 12.84
N ALA A 16 42.02 -5.86 14.07
CA ALA A 16 41.50 -4.92 15.05
C ALA A 16 41.25 -3.50 14.50
N LEU A 17 40.05 -3.00 14.76
CA LEU A 17 39.75 -1.57 14.84
C LEU A 17 39.36 -1.24 16.29
N PRO A 18 39.78 -0.08 16.81
CA PRO A 18 39.76 0.20 18.24
C PRO A 18 38.33 0.35 18.76
N ALA A 19 38.17 -0.09 20.00
CA ALA A 19 36.99 0.08 20.82
C ALA A 19 36.43 1.52 20.73
N ARG A 20 35.24 1.64 20.15
CA ARG A 20 34.24 2.58 20.67
C ARG A 20 33.23 1.76 21.44
N ALA A 21 33.51 1.60 22.73
CA ALA A 21 32.47 1.32 23.71
C ALA A 21 31.47 2.49 23.61
N VAL A 22 30.35 2.26 22.91
CA VAL A 22 29.18 3.12 22.98
C VAL A 22 28.62 2.91 24.38
N THR A 23 28.96 3.85 25.24
CA THR A 23 28.36 4.01 26.57
C THR A 23 26.97 4.59 26.36
N GLY A 24 25.95 3.79 26.65
CA GLY A 24 24.53 4.13 26.49
C GLY A 24 23.62 2.91 26.42
N ASP A 25 23.95 1.87 27.19
CA ASP A 25 23.16 0.66 27.40
C ASP A 25 21.93 1.01 28.25
N ASP A 26 20.75 0.95 27.63
CA ASP A 26 19.44 0.55 28.20
C ASP A 26 18.33 0.98 27.23
N GLU A 27 18.42 2.20 26.69
CA GLU A 27 17.42 2.79 25.81
C GLU A 27 17.46 2.19 24.39
N GLY A 28 18.67 1.89 23.89
CA GLY A 28 18.86 1.20 22.61
C GLY A 28 18.39 -0.26 22.61
N TRP A 29 18.62 -0.98 23.72
CA TRP A 29 18.16 -2.36 23.88
C TRP A 29 16.64 -2.45 24.07
N LYS A 30 16.02 -1.49 24.78
CA LYS A 30 14.56 -1.37 24.87
C LYS A 30 13.92 -1.01 23.53
N ALA A 31 14.48 -0.03 22.82
CA ALA A 31 14.00 0.34 21.47
C ALA A 31 14.09 -0.83 20.48
N PHE A 32 15.17 -1.63 20.56
CA PHE A 32 15.30 -2.86 19.80
C PHE A 32 14.25 -3.92 20.20
N GLY A 33 13.95 -4.07 21.49
CA GLY A 33 12.88 -4.94 21.97
C GLY A 33 11.49 -4.53 21.49
N HIS A 34 11.18 -3.23 21.46
CA HIS A 34 9.93 -2.71 20.90
C HIS A 34 9.85 -2.90 19.38
N ALA A 35 10.96 -2.75 18.66
CA ALA A 35 11.01 -3.05 17.23
C ALA A 35 10.82 -4.55 16.94
N LEU A 36 11.39 -5.42 17.76
CA LEU A 36 11.26 -6.87 17.61
C LEU A 36 9.84 -7.35 17.92
N THR A 37 9.19 -6.76 18.92
CA THR A 37 7.79 -7.07 19.24
C THR A 37 6.83 -6.56 18.17
N LEU A 38 7.06 -5.38 17.59
CA LEU A 38 6.34 -4.92 16.39
C LEU A 38 6.53 -5.89 15.21
N ALA A 39 7.76 -6.34 14.97
CA ALA A 39 8.05 -7.33 13.93
C ALA A 39 7.35 -8.67 14.19
N GLN A 40 7.24 -9.10 15.46
CA GLN A 40 6.52 -10.31 15.85
C GLN A 40 5.01 -10.18 15.67
N VAL A 41 4.41 -9.01 15.96
CA VAL A 41 2.98 -8.77 15.71
C VAL A 41 2.70 -8.81 14.21
N LEU A 42 3.53 -8.14 13.41
CA LEU A 42 3.46 -8.16 11.95
C LEU A 42 3.62 -9.59 11.39
N MET A 43 4.56 -10.36 11.94
CA MET A 43 4.75 -11.76 11.57
C MET A 43 3.56 -12.64 12.00
N GLY A 44 2.96 -12.38 13.16
CA GLY A 44 1.77 -13.08 13.64
C GLY A 44 0.55 -12.87 12.74
N ILE A 45 0.38 -11.65 12.23
CA ILE A 45 -0.67 -11.32 11.26
C ILE A 45 -0.43 -12.08 9.94
N ALA A 46 0.82 -12.14 9.48
CA ALA A 46 1.19 -12.89 8.28
C ALA A 46 0.94 -14.40 8.40
N VAL A 47 1.24 -14.98 9.57
CA VAL A 47 1.12 -16.43 9.82
C VAL A 47 -0.33 -16.87 10.02
N ARG A 48 -1.20 -15.97 10.51
CA ARG A 48 -2.61 -16.27 10.80
C ARG A 48 -3.55 -15.94 9.62
N SER A 49 -3.07 -15.24 8.60
CA SER A 49 -3.84 -14.89 7.40
C SER A 49 -3.61 -15.88 6.26
N ASP A 50 -4.69 -16.34 5.64
CA ASP A 50 -4.63 -17.12 4.39
C ASP A 50 -4.01 -16.31 3.22
N ASN A 51 -3.97 -14.97 3.33
CA ASN A 51 -3.33 -14.07 2.36
C ASN A 51 -2.52 -12.98 3.09
N PRO A 52 -1.22 -13.20 3.32
CA PRO A 52 -0.40 -12.30 4.12
C PRO A 52 -0.25 -10.91 3.50
N ASP A 53 -0.06 -10.82 2.18
CA ASP A 53 0.11 -9.53 1.48
C ASP A 53 -1.10 -8.60 1.66
N LYS A 54 -2.31 -9.16 1.54
CA LYS A 54 -3.55 -8.41 1.74
C LYS A 54 -3.74 -8.00 3.20
N ALA A 55 -3.38 -8.87 4.14
CA ALA A 55 -3.45 -8.55 5.56
C ALA A 55 -2.49 -7.41 5.92
N PHE A 56 -1.27 -7.40 5.38
CA PHE A 56 -0.34 -6.29 5.53
C PHE A 56 -0.90 -4.99 4.95
N ASP A 57 -1.47 -5.03 3.74
CA ASP A 57 -2.09 -3.88 3.12
C ASP A 57 -3.26 -3.33 3.96
N ASP A 58 -4.06 -4.21 4.57
CA ASP A 58 -5.19 -3.83 5.41
C ASP A 58 -4.74 -3.23 6.75
N VAL A 59 -3.66 -3.72 7.35
CA VAL A 59 -3.04 -3.15 8.56
C VAL A 59 -2.44 -1.77 8.27
N LEU A 60 -1.67 -1.64 7.19
CA LEU A 60 -1.06 -0.37 6.78
C LEU A 60 -2.11 0.67 6.40
N ALA A 61 -3.22 0.24 5.80
CA ALA A 61 -4.36 1.10 5.51
C ALA A 61 -5.26 1.38 6.74
N GLY A 62 -4.94 0.81 7.90
CA GLY A 62 -5.72 0.98 9.14
C GLY A 62 -7.11 0.33 9.10
N ARG A 63 -7.35 -0.59 8.16
CA ARG A 63 -8.63 -1.32 8.02
C ARG A 63 -8.75 -2.50 8.98
N ASP A 64 -7.63 -2.93 9.57
CA ASP A 64 -7.61 -4.00 10.57
C ASP A 64 -7.83 -3.48 12.00
N SER A 65 -9.05 -3.67 12.51
CA SER A 65 -9.42 -3.22 13.86
C SER A 65 -8.74 -4.00 14.99
N GLU A 66 -8.30 -5.25 14.75
CA GLU A 66 -7.61 -6.07 15.75
C GLU A 66 -6.14 -5.64 15.84
N ALA A 67 -5.47 -5.48 14.70
CA ALA A 67 -4.12 -4.95 14.64
C ALA A 67 -4.03 -3.52 15.20
N ASN A 68 -4.99 -2.66 14.87
CA ASN A 68 -5.06 -1.30 15.41
C ASN A 68 -5.17 -1.30 16.95
N ARG A 69 -5.94 -2.22 17.53
CA ARG A 69 -6.05 -2.36 19.00
C ARG A 69 -4.76 -2.89 19.62
N ALA A 70 -4.12 -3.87 19.00
CA ALA A 70 -2.84 -4.40 19.47
C ALA A 70 -1.74 -3.33 19.48
N ILE A 71 -1.65 -2.55 18.40
CA ILE A 71 -0.69 -1.43 18.27
C ILE A 71 -1.01 -0.33 19.30
N ALA A 72 -2.30 0.01 19.49
CA ALA A 72 -2.70 1.00 20.49
C ALA A 72 -2.34 0.56 21.92
N GLY A 73 -2.60 -0.70 22.27
CA GLY A 73 -2.24 -1.26 23.58
C GLY A 73 -0.72 -1.27 23.81
N MET A 74 0.07 -1.63 22.79
CA MET A 74 1.53 -1.60 22.89
C MET A 74 2.09 -0.17 22.95
N LEU A 75 1.48 0.79 22.25
CA LEU A 75 1.90 2.19 22.33
C LEU A 75 1.56 2.78 23.70
N GLU A 76 0.41 2.41 24.27
CA GLU A 76 0.02 2.79 25.62
C GLU A 76 0.99 2.20 26.66
N GLU A 77 1.36 0.93 26.53
CA GLU A 77 2.36 0.29 27.40
C GLU A 77 3.76 0.91 27.23
N ALA A 78 4.20 1.18 26.00
CA ALA A 78 5.50 1.80 25.72
C ALA A 78 5.57 3.27 26.18
N THR A 79 4.43 3.97 26.22
CA THR A 79 4.36 5.35 26.70
C THR A 79 4.06 5.43 28.21
N ALA A 80 3.65 4.34 28.86
CA ALA A 80 3.36 4.28 30.29
C ALA A 80 4.60 4.56 31.17
N ASP A 81 5.80 4.26 30.69
CA ASP A 81 7.06 4.56 31.40
C ASP A 81 7.66 5.93 31.01
N MET A 82 7.08 6.63 30.02
CA MET A 82 7.60 7.93 29.59
C MET A 82 7.14 9.07 30.51
N PRO A 83 8.01 10.05 30.80
CA PRO A 83 7.61 11.28 31.50
C PRO A 83 6.58 12.09 30.68
N PRO A 84 5.71 12.89 31.32
CA PRO A 84 4.57 13.57 30.68
C PRO A 84 4.97 14.43 29.47
N GLU A 85 6.09 15.14 29.58
CA GLU A 85 6.62 16.02 28.52
C GLU A 85 6.97 15.26 27.24
N TYR A 86 7.42 14.00 27.37
CA TYR A 86 7.74 13.14 26.23
C TYR A 86 6.48 12.52 25.64
N ARG A 87 5.48 12.16 26.47
CA ARG A 87 4.18 11.67 25.97
C ARG A 87 3.47 12.70 25.11
N ASP A 88 3.49 13.96 25.52
CA ASP A 88 2.88 15.06 24.76
C ASP A 88 3.57 15.24 23.41
N ARG A 89 4.91 15.12 23.38
CA ARG A 89 5.71 15.18 22.15
C ARG A 89 5.44 14.00 21.22
N VAL A 90 5.35 12.78 21.76
CA VAL A 90 5.00 11.58 20.99
C VAL A 90 3.57 11.69 20.45
N ALA A 91 2.63 12.20 21.24
CA ALA A 91 1.25 12.43 20.83
C ALA A 91 1.12 13.53 19.77
N SER A 92 1.95 14.58 19.81
CA SER A 92 1.98 15.60 18.75
C SER A 92 2.56 15.04 17.45
N MET A 93 3.67 14.29 17.53
CA MET A 93 4.25 13.61 16.39
C MET A 93 3.27 12.61 15.75
N GLY A 94 2.56 11.83 16.57
CA GLY A 94 1.53 10.89 16.09
C GLY A 94 0.39 11.60 15.37
N ARG A 95 -0.04 12.78 15.83
CA ARG A 95 -1.05 13.62 15.16
C ARG A 95 -0.54 14.18 13.83
N ASP A 96 0.72 14.62 13.78
CA ASP A 96 1.34 15.13 12.56
C ASP A 96 1.51 14.01 11.51
N ILE A 97 1.99 12.84 11.94
CA ILE A 97 2.10 11.64 11.09
C ILE A 97 0.73 11.19 10.61
N ALA A 98 -0.29 11.16 11.46
CA ALA A 98 -1.66 10.83 11.05
C ALA A 98 -2.23 11.83 10.03
N THR A 99 -1.89 13.11 10.18
CA THR A 99 -2.29 14.17 9.24
C THR A 99 -1.59 14.01 7.89
N LEU A 100 -0.29 13.68 7.89
CA LEU A 100 0.48 13.38 6.69
C LEU A 100 0.03 12.08 6.01
N ALA A 101 -0.27 11.05 6.79
CA ALA A 101 -0.80 9.78 6.30
C ALA A 101 -2.16 10.01 5.64
N ARG A 102 -3.10 10.74 6.25
CA ARG A 102 -4.38 11.08 5.61
C ARG A 102 -4.23 11.86 4.31
N ARG A 103 -3.21 12.72 4.20
CA ARG A 103 -2.89 13.46 2.98
C ARG A 103 -2.31 12.55 1.88
N ASN A 104 -1.55 11.51 2.25
CA ASN A 104 -0.84 10.62 1.32
C ASN A 104 -1.58 9.29 1.03
N VAL A 105 -2.53 8.86 1.88
CA VAL A 105 -3.41 7.69 1.67
C VAL A 105 -4.36 7.88 0.48
N GLY A 106 -4.45 9.09 -0.09
CA GLY A 106 -5.03 9.31 -1.41
C GLY A 106 -4.23 8.69 -2.58
N LYS A 107 -3.09 8.04 -2.33
CA LYS A 107 -2.19 7.49 -3.36
C LYS A 107 -1.70 6.06 -3.00
N ALA A 108 -2.61 5.10 -2.85
CA ALA A 108 -2.33 3.65 -2.86
C ALA A 108 -3.60 2.84 -3.24
N PRO A 109 -3.47 1.61 -3.79
CA PRO A 109 -4.34 1.11 -4.86
C PRO A 109 -5.69 0.53 -4.40
N ALA A 110 -6.69 0.73 -5.26
CA ALA A 110 -7.90 -0.09 -5.43
C ALA A 110 -8.66 -0.53 -4.17
N ALA A 111 -9.05 0.41 -3.31
CA ALA A 111 -10.30 0.27 -2.55
C ALA A 111 -11.51 0.46 -3.50
N PRO A 112 -12.70 -0.12 -3.24
CA PRO A 112 -13.90 0.21 -4.00
C PRO A 112 -14.09 1.72 -3.96
N ALA A 113 -13.93 2.36 -5.13
CA ALA A 113 -13.93 3.80 -5.31
C ALA A 113 -15.00 4.44 -4.42
N SER A 114 -14.56 5.12 -3.35
CA SER A 114 -15.44 5.89 -2.49
C SER A 114 -16.20 6.89 -3.35
N VAL A 115 -17.41 7.26 -2.96
CA VAL A 115 -18.20 8.28 -3.68
C VAL A 115 -17.36 9.55 -3.91
N ASP A 116 -16.49 9.89 -2.95
CA ASP A 116 -15.54 11.00 -3.03
C ASP A 116 -14.51 10.82 -4.16
N SER A 117 -13.96 9.62 -4.33
CA SER A 117 -13.00 9.33 -5.41
C SER A 117 -13.63 9.40 -6.80
N ALA A 118 -14.88 8.92 -6.94
CA ALA A 118 -15.61 9.02 -8.20
C ALA A 118 -15.97 10.47 -8.52
N LEU A 119 -16.34 11.27 -7.51
CA LEU A 119 -16.62 12.69 -7.69
C LEU A 119 -15.35 13.46 -8.10
N GLN A 120 -14.22 13.15 -7.48
CA GLN A 120 -12.94 13.75 -7.84
C GLN A 120 -12.55 13.42 -9.29
N ALA A 121 -12.66 12.15 -9.69
CA ALA A 121 -12.37 11.74 -11.06
C ALA A 121 -13.21 12.48 -12.12
N ARG A 122 -14.48 12.75 -11.82
CA ARG A 122 -15.36 13.54 -12.70
C ARG A 122 -14.92 14.99 -12.82
N LYS A 123 -14.48 15.59 -11.70
CA LYS A 123 -13.94 16.96 -11.70
C LYS A 123 -12.65 17.03 -12.51
N ASP A 124 -11.76 16.05 -12.34
CA ASP A 124 -10.48 16.00 -13.06
C ASP A 124 -10.71 15.80 -14.57
N LEU A 125 -11.62 14.92 -14.97
CA LEU A 125 -12.05 14.79 -16.38
C LEU A 125 -12.59 16.11 -16.93
N THR A 126 -13.45 16.78 -16.16
CA THR A 126 -14.02 18.07 -16.57
C THR A 126 -12.94 19.15 -16.70
N ALA A 127 -11.95 19.16 -15.80
CA ALA A 127 -10.82 20.07 -15.85
C ALA A 127 -9.92 19.81 -17.06
N MET A 128 -9.83 18.56 -17.54
CA MET A 128 -9.17 18.19 -18.80
C MET A 128 -10.02 18.48 -20.05
N GLY A 129 -11.23 19.05 -19.88
CA GLY A 129 -12.16 19.32 -20.99
C GLY A 129 -12.87 18.07 -21.52
N LEU A 130 -12.82 16.95 -20.79
CA LEU A 130 -13.48 15.69 -21.13
C LEU A 130 -14.79 15.55 -20.37
N ARG A 131 -15.81 14.99 -21.01
CA ARG A 131 -17.10 14.72 -20.35
C ARG A 131 -17.07 13.31 -19.79
N TYR A 132 -17.13 13.19 -18.47
CA TYR A 132 -16.98 11.91 -17.77
C TYR A 132 -17.98 10.80 -18.17
N TYR A 133 -19.09 11.17 -18.79
CA TYR A 133 -20.16 10.28 -19.24
C TYR A 133 -20.19 10.08 -20.76
N ASP A 134 -19.32 10.76 -21.51
CA ASP A 134 -19.32 10.66 -22.96
C ASP A 134 -18.49 9.45 -23.42
N GLN A 135 -19.16 8.53 -24.10
CA GLN A 135 -18.55 7.28 -24.57
C GLN A 135 -17.48 7.51 -25.63
N LYS A 136 -17.67 8.53 -26.49
CA LYS A 136 -16.71 8.88 -27.53
C LYS A 136 -15.44 9.45 -26.89
N ASP A 137 -15.56 10.36 -25.92
CA ASP A 137 -14.41 10.93 -25.20
C ASP A 137 -13.57 9.80 -24.54
N PHE A 138 -14.24 8.79 -23.96
CA PHE A 138 -13.55 7.61 -23.40
C PHE A 138 -12.84 6.76 -24.47
N LEU A 139 -13.52 6.39 -25.56
CA LEU A 139 -12.91 5.59 -26.62
C LEU A 139 -11.77 6.35 -27.34
N ASP A 140 -11.89 7.66 -27.48
CA ASP A 140 -10.83 8.52 -28.03
C ASP A 140 -9.63 8.56 -27.08
N ALA A 141 -9.82 8.60 -25.75
CA ALA A 141 -8.72 8.52 -24.78
C ALA A 141 -7.95 7.18 -24.88
N VAL A 142 -8.68 6.06 -24.98
CA VAL A 142 -8.09 4.73 -25.24
C VAL A 142 -7.34 4.72 -26.58
N GLY A 143 -7.97 5.28 -27.62
CA GLY A 143 -7.38 5.45 -28.95
C GLY A 143 -6.21 6.43 -29.01
N ARG A 144 -5.94 7.19 -27.94
CA ARG A 144 -4.78 8.09 -27.78
C ARG A 144 -3.73 7.57 -26.81
N ASP A 145 -3.97 6.41 -26.20
CA ASP A 145 -3.11 5.78 -25.19
C ASP A 145 -3.00 6.60 -23.90
N ASP A 146 -4.00 7.45 -23.66
CA ASP A 146 -4.05 8.32 -22.49
C ASP A 146 -4.51 7.51 -21.26
N THR A 147 -3.53 6.86 -20.63
CA THR A 147 -3.76 5.96 -19.51
C THR A 147 -4.37 6.70 -18.31
N LEU A 148 -3.96 7.96 -18.08
CA LEU A 148 -4.50 8.78 -16.99
C LEU A 148 -5.99 9.09 -17.22
N ALA A 149 -6.36 9.53 -18.41
CA ALA A 149 -7.77 9.80 -18.71
C ALA A 149 -8.61 8.51 -18.58
N VAL A 150 -8.11 7.38 -19.07
CA VAL A 150 -8.79 6.07 -18.97
C VAL A 150 -8.99 5.66 -17.51
N GLU A 151 -7.99 5.80 -16.65
CA GLU A 151 -8.10 5.58 -15.20
C GLU A 151 -9.23 6.40 -14.58
N LEU A 152 -9.29 7.69 -14.92
CA LEU A 152 -10.31 8.60 -14.41
C LEU A 152 -11.71 8.25 -14.94
N PHE A 153 -11.85 7.81 -16.20
CA PHE A 153 -13.13 7.33 -16.73
C PHE A 153 -13.63 6.09 -15.99
N VAL A 154 -12.74 5.13 -15.72
CA VAL A 154 -13.07 3.93 -14.94
C VAL A 154 -13.47 4.30 -13.50
N ALA A 155 -12.73 5.20 -12.85
CA ALA A 155 -13.04 5.68 -11.51
C ALA A 155 -14.36 6.48 -11.45
N GLY A 156 -14.63 7.30 -12.48
CA GLY A 156 -15.82 8.15 -12.56
C GLY A 156 -17.13 7.37 -12.80
N ARG A 157 -17.03 6.13 -13.30
CA ARG A 157 -18.15 5.20 -13.58
C ARG A 157 -19.26 5.81 -14.45
N GLY A 158 -18.91 6.72 -15.35
CA GLY A 158 -19.85 7.40 -16.24
C GLY A 158 -20.03 6.76 -17.61
N VAL A 159 -19.13 5.85 -17.99
CA VAL A 159 -19.08 5.26 -19.33
C VAL A 159 -19.27 3.75 -19.29
N ASN A 160 -19.70 3.17 -20.41
CA ASN A 160 -19.80 1.73 -20.57
C ASN A 160 -18.47 1.17 -21.07
N LEU A 161 -17.73 0.47 -20.20
CA LEU A 161 -16.43 -0.13 -20.53
C LEU A 161 -16.54 -1.27 -21.55
N GLY A 162 -17.72 -1.89 -21.69
CA GLY A 162 -18.00 -2.93 -22.68
C GLY A 162 -18.52 -2.42 -24.01
N ALA A 163 -18.63 -1.09 -24.19
CA ALA A 163 -19.08 -0.53 -25.46
C ALA A 163 -18.07 -0.81 -26.58
N ARG A 164 -18.59 -0.86 -27.80
CA ARG A 164 -17.80 -1.12 -29.02
C ARG A 164 -17.69 0.14 -29.87
N ASP A 165 -16.53 0.32 -30.49
CA ASP A 165 -16.34 1.32 -31.52
C ASP A 165 -17.11 0.95 -32.81
N TRP A 166 -17.05 1.83 -33.81
CA TRP A 166 -17.67 1.62 -35.12
C TRP A 166 -17.10 0.41 -35.90
N ARG A 167 -15.96 -0.14 -35.47
CA ARG A 167 -15.34 -1.37 -36.01
C ARG A 167 -15.73 -2.61 -35.21
N GLY A 168 -16.58 -2.47 -34.20
CA GLY A 168 -17.00 -3.57 -33.32
C GLY A 168 -15.98 -3.94 -32.25
N ARG A 169 -14.93 -3.14 -32.02
CA ARG A 169 -13.87 -3.42 -31.04
C ARG A 169 -14.20 -2.78 -29.70
N THR A 170 -13.93 -3.49 -28.62
CA THR A 170 -14.02 -2.94 -27.26
C THR A 170 -12.79 -2.09 -26.91
N ALA A 171 -12.87 -1.29 -25.84
CA ALA A 171 -11.72 -0.56 -25.31
C ALA A 171 -10.53 -1.49 -25.00
N LEU A 172 -10.81 -2.71 -24.51
CA LEU A 172 -9.78 -3.71 -24.23
C LEU A 172 -9.08 -4.20 -25.51
N ASP A 173 -9.84 -4.42 -26.58
CA ASP A 173 -9.26 -4.83 -27.87
C ASP A 173 -8.33 -3.74 -28.42
N ILE A 174 -8.76 -2.48 -28.34
CA ILE A 174 -7.96 -1.34 -28.77
C ILE A 174 -6.66 -1.24 -27.95
N ALA A 175 -6.72 -1.39 -26.62
CA ALA A 175 -5.53 -1.34 -25.76
C ALA A 175 -4.55 -2.48 -26.07
N ARG A 176 -5.05 -3.69 -26.36
CA ARG A 176 -4.24 -4.85 -26.76
C ARG A 176 -3.58 -4.66 -28.11
N ASP A 177 -4.32 -4.18 -29.11
CA ASP A 177 -3.80 -3.91 -30.46
C ASP A 177 -2.60 -2.94 -30.43
N ARG A 178 -2.59 -2.04 -29.45
CA ARG A 178 -1.52 -1.04 -29.27
C ARG A 178 -0.35 -1.51 -28.43
N GLY A 179 -0.47 -2.67 -27.78
CA GLY A 179 0.56 -3.20 -26.88
C GLY A 179 0.65 -2.49 -25.53
N ASN A 180 -0.32 -1.65 -25.16
CA ASN A 180 -0.36 -1.03 -23.83
C ASN A 180 -0.89 -2.04 -22.81
N ARG A 181 0.03 -2.87 -22.29
CA ARG A 181 -0.28 -3.92 -21.31
C ARG A 181 -0.90 -3.34 -20.02
N PRO A 182 -0.37 -2.26 -19.41
CA PRO A 182 -0.99 -1.66 -18.23
C PRO A 182 -2.46 -1.27 -18.44
N MET A 183 -2.78 -0.59 -19.56
CA MET A 183 -4.15 -0.19 -19.87
C MET A 183 -5.06 -1.39 -20.13
N ALA A 184 -4.56 -2.39 -20.86
CA ALA A 184 -5.31 -3.61 -21.14
C ALA A 184 -5.65 -4.37 -19.85
N GLU A 185 -4.72 -4.46 -18.90
CA GLU A 185 -4.95 -5.08 -17.59
C GLU A 185 -5.97 -4.30 -16.76
N LEU A 186 -5.87 -2.97 -16.73
CA LEU A 186 -6.84 -2.12 -16.05
C LEU A 186 -8.25 -2.34 -16.59
N LEU A 187 -8.41 -2.31 -17.92
CA LEU A 187 -9.71 -2.49 -18.56
C LEU A 187 -10.25 -3.91 -18.33
N ALA A 188 -9.42 -4.94 -18.44
CA ALA A 188 -9.81 -6.34 -18.22
C ALA A 188 -10.35 -6.57 -16.80
N ARG A 189 -9.76 -5.93 -15.79
CA ARG A 189 -10.22 -6.04 -14.39
C ARG A 189 -11.56 -5.33 -14.12
N ASN A 190 -11.91 -4.32 -14.92
CA ASN A 190 -13.09 -3.49 -14.70
C ASN A 190 -14.25 -3.76 -15.68
N LEU A 191 -14.03 -4.57 -16.72
CA LEU A 191 -15.08 -5.02 -17.64
C LEU A 191 -16.13 -5.85 -16.88
N PRO A 192 -17.44 -5.64 -17.14
CA PRO A 192 -18.47 -6.51 -16.59
C PRO A 192 -18.26 -7.93 -17.12
N ALA A 193 -18.39 -8.93 -16.25
CA ALA A 193 -18.34 -10.33 -16.64
C ALA A 193 -19.34 -10.58 -17.78
N ALA A 194 -18.88 -11.18 -18.87
CA ALA A 194 -19.74 -11.61 -19.96
C ALA A 194 -20.80 -12.56 -19.38
N ARG A 195 -22.07 -12.16 -19.44
CA ARG A 195 -23.21 -13.01 -19.11
C ARG A 195 -23.59 -13.86 -20.31
#